data_AF-A0A1J5AE38-F1
#
_entry.id   AF-A0A1J5AE38-F1
#
_cell.length_a   1.000
_cell.length_b   1.000
_cell.length_c   1.000
_cell.angle_alpha   90.00
_cell.angle_beta   90.00
_cell.angle_gamma   90.00
#
_symmetry.space_group_name_H-M   'P 1'
#
loop_
_entity.id
_entity.type
_entity.pdbx_description
1 polymer ?
#
loop_
_entity_poly.entity_id
_entity_poly.type
_entity_poly.pdbx_seq_one_letter_code
_entity_poly.pdbx_strand_id
1 'polypeptide(L)'
;MERPYFIWDYDISDEQVREILRGDDEFRKTWLVGRIVQYAHWNDIWKYLTLDDIRVYFDRIAWRFPFVKEMWAHALEVWDQGGGAPALHELPAGYTTLPDREPQLIEGVLTPLQQDSLAVFFADPIAQRFWLTGGTALAAFYLGHRPSEDLDLFTLDAEALDQARRVMPNIAQESQGVLTSGISAPYYQQFFLTRPGLPPLKLDLVREVGPQFGQRQAVGGVIVDSWVNIATNKVAAIFGRTAAKDFVDLYFLLHAGHDLKTLISLAQEKDRGLTEFYLGYSMRQVTRFDALPRMFKAITLEELRAFYLELADDLLRQVNPTT
;
A
#
# COMPACT_ATOMS: atom_id res chain seq x y z
N MET A 1 15.82 -30.59 -16.07
CA MET A 1 15.03 -29.63 -16.87
C MET A 1 14.08 -28.96 -15.90
N GLU A 2 14.22 -27.65 -15.70
CA GLU A 2 13.44 -26.95 -14.66
C GLU A 2 12.02 -26.68 -15.17
N ARG A 3 11.04 -26.99 -14.33
CA ARG A 3 9.62 -26.82 -14.62
C ARG A 3 9.22 -25.37 -14.28
N PRO A 4 8.61 -24.61 -15.21
CA PRO A 4 8.17 -23.26 -14.90
C PRO A 4 7.07 -23.24 -13.83
N TYR A 5 7.22 -22.40 -12.80
CA TYR A 5 6.28 -22.32 -11.67
C TYR A 5 4.87 -21.90 -12.09
N PHE A 6 4.71 -21.16 -13.19
CA PHE A 6 3.41 -20.74 -13.72
C PHE A 6 2.62 -21.87 -14.42
N ILE A 7 3.22 -23.07 -14.56
CA ILE A 7 2.59 -24.31 -15.07
C ILE A 7 2.82 -25.47 -14.09
N TRP A 8 2.66 -25.19 -12.79
CA TRP A 8 2.84 -26.14 -11.69
C TRP A 8 1.90 -27.35 -11.69
N ASP A 9 0.90 -27.38 -12.56
CA ASP A 9 -0.12 -28.44 -12.73
C ASP A 9 0.11 -29.35 -13.96
N TYR A 10 1.05 -29.04 -14.86
CA TYR A 10 1.41 -29.91 -15.99
C TYR A 10 2.89 -30.30 -16.01
N ASP A 11 3.21 -31.53 -16.45
CA ASP A 11 4.58 -32.00 -16.65
C ASP A 11 5.15 -31.46 -17.98
N ILE A 12 5.43 -30.15 -18.00
CA ILE A 12 5.95 -29.42 -19.14
C ILE A 12 7.20 -28.66 -18.69
N SER A 13 8.30 -28.88 -19.41
CA SER A 13 9.57 -28.19 -19.21
C SER A 13 9.62 -26.81 -19.88
N ASP A 14 10.61 -25.98 -19.49
CA ASP A 14 10.89 -24.72 -20.17
C ASP A 14 11.11 -24.88 -21.69
N GLU A 15 11.80 -25.93 -22.11
CA GLU A 15 12.06 -26.22 -23.53
C GLU A 15 10.75 -26.50 -24.28
N GLN A 16 9.89 -27.35 -23.71
CA GLN A 16 8.59 -27.65 -24.29
C GLN A 16 7.65 -26.42 -24.31
N VAL A 17 7.75 -25.51 -23.34
CA VAL A 17 7.04 -24.21 -23.39
C VAL A 17 7.46 -23.45 -24.64
N ARG A 18 8.77 -23.34 -24.91
CA ARG A 18 9.29 -22.63 -26.09
C ARG A 18 8.91 -23.32 -27.40
N GLU A 19 8.90 -24.66 -27.43
CA GLU A 19 8.46 -25.43 -28.58
C GLU A 19 6.97 -25.18 -28.89
N ILE A 20 6.10 -25.19 -27.88
CA ILE A 20 4.67 -24.91 -28.07
C ILE A 20 4.46 -23.50 -28.61
N LEU A 21 5.16 -22.49 -28.07
CA LEU A 21 5.05 -21.10 -28.52
C LEU A 21 5.53 -20.90 -29.96
N ARG A 22 6.50 -21.70 -30.43
CA ARG A 22 7.02 -21.67 -31.82
C ARG A 22 6.23 -22.54 -32.80
N GLY A 23 5.39 -23.44 -32.29
CA GLY A 23 4.61 -24.35 -33.13
C GLY A 23 3.42 -23.68 -33.82
N ASP A 24 2.67 -24.49 -34.57
CA ASP A 24 1.48 -24.04 -35.32
C ASP A 24 0.15 -24.40 -34.62
N ASP A 25 0.21 -25.07 -33.46
CA ASP A 25 -0.98 -25.45 -32.69
C ASP A 25 -1.54 -24.23 -31.94
N GLU A 26 -2.44 -23.51 -32.60
CA GLU A 26 -3.08 -22.31 -32.09
C GLU A 26 -3.83 -22.52 -30.77
N PHE A 27 -4.38 -23.72 -30.53
CA PHE A 27 -5.06 -24.04 -29.28
C PHE A 27 -4.06 -24.10 -28.13
N ARG A 28 -2.96 -24.86 -28.31
CA ARG A 28 -1.91 -24.97 -27.29
C ARG A 28 -1.20 -23.64 -27.05
N LYS A 29 -1.00 -22.82 -28.09
CA LYS A 29 -0.45 -21.46 -27.94
C LYS A 29 -1.37 -20.56 -27.14
N THR A 30 -2.64 -20.46 -27.51
CA THR A 30 -3.63 -19.63 -26.79
C THR A 30 -3.69 -20.01 -25.31
N TRP A 31 -3.74 -21.33 -25.02
CA TRP A 31 -3.71 -21.84 -23.66
C TRP A 31 -2.44 -21.42 -22.91
N LEU A 32 -1.27 -21.60 -23.52
CA LEU A 32 0.02 -21.32 -22.89
C LEU A 32 0.27 -19.81 -22.69
N VAL A 33 -0.07 -18.98 -23.67
CA VAL A 33 -0.07 -17.51 -23.53
C VAL A 33 -0.96 -17.11 -22.37
N GLY A 34 -2.19 -17.67 -22.31
CA GLY A 34 -3.12 -17.45 -21.21
C GLY A 34 -2.56 -17.85 -19.84
N ARG A 35 -1.77 -18.93 -19.76
CA ARG A 35 -1.08 -19.32 -18.51
C ARG A 35 0.01 -18.33 -18.11
N ILE A 36 0.84 -17.91 -19.06
CA ILE A 36 1.95 -16.99 -18.80
C ILE A 36 1.41 -15.66 -18.28
N VAL A 37 0.45 -15.03 -18.97
CA VAL A 37 -0.04 -13.68 -18.60
C VAL A 37 -0.89 -13.65 -17.32
N GLN A 38 -1.39 -14.81 -16.85
CA GLN A 38 -2.21 -14.91 -15.64
C GLN A 38 -1.42 -15.36 -14.40
N TYR A 39 -0.28 -16.04 -14.57
CA TYR A 39 0.42 -16.70 -13.47
C TYR A 39 1.92 -16.44 -13.40
N ALA A 40 2.57 -16.02 -14.48
CA ALA A 40 3.97 -15.64 -14.42
C ALA A 40 4.13 -14.26 -13.77
N HIS A 41 5.22 -14.09 -13.03
CA HIS A 41 5.67 -12.79 -12.56
C HIS A 41 5.96 -11.88 -13.75
N TRP A 42 5.74 -10.57 -13.56
CA TRP A 42 5.85 -9.54 -14.59
C TRP A 42 7.10 -9.68 -15.48
N ASN A 43 8.29 -9.77 -14.87
CA ASN A 43 9.55 -9.87 -15.62
C ASN A 43 9.73 -11.20 -16.37
N ASP A 44 9.04 -12.26 -15.95
CA ASP A 44 9.15 -13.58 -16.58
C ASP A 44 8.27 -13.70 -17.83
N ILE A 45 7.18 -12.92 -17.92
CA ILE A 45 6.29 -12.90 -19.09
C ILE A 45 7.09 -12.65 -20.37
N TRP A 46 7.98 -11.66 -20.32
CA TRP A 46 8.79 -11.20 -21.44
C TRP A 46 9.91 -12.16 -21.85
N LYS A 47 10.17 -13.21 -21.06
CA LYS A 47 11.11 -14.29 -21.45
C LYS A 47 10.49 -15.26 -22.47
N TYR A 48 9.17 -15.20 -22.63
CA TYR A 48 8.39 -16.13 -23.47
C TYR A 48 7.54 -15.41 -24.51
N LEU A 49 7.01 -14.23 -24.18
CA LEU A 49 6.04 -13.52 -25.00
C LEU A 49 6.55 -12.13 -25.37
N THR A 50 6.15 -11.67 -26.54
CA THR A 50 6.19 -10.26 -26.94
C THR A 50 4.83 -9.59 -26.66
N LEU A 51 4.80 -8.26 -26.72
CA LEU A 51 3.53 -7.54 -26.61
C LEU A 51 2.56 -7.90 -27.74
N ASP A 52 3.07 -8.18 -28.94
CA ASP A 52 2.26 -8.59 -30.09
C ASP A 52 1.66 -9.99 -29.90
N ASP A 53 2.39 -10.93 -29.28
CA ASP A 53 1.81 -12.21 -28.91
C ASP A 53 0.60 -12.01 -27.99
N ILE A 54 0.72 -11.15 -26.98
CA ILE A 54 -0.39 -10.85 -26.06
C ILE A 54 -1.57 -10.27 -26.83
N ARG A 55 -1.34 -9.29 -27.72
CA ARG A 55 -2.40 -8.68 -28.56
C ARG A 55 -3.12 -9.72 -29.43
N VAL A 56 -2.36 -10.58 -30.13
CA VAL A 56 -2.91 -11.59 -31.05
C VAL A 56 -3.81 -12.59 -30.32
N TYR A 57 -3.44 -12.98 -29.11
CA TYR A 57 -4.16 -14.00 -28.35
C TYR A 57 -5.16 -13.43 -27.33
N PHE A 58 -5.18 -12.12 -27.09
CA PHE A 58 -5.91 -11.47 -25.99
C PHE A 58 -7.37 -11.93 -25.85
N ASP A 59 -8.14 -11.85 -26.94
CA ASP A 59 -9.56 -12.22 -26.96
C ASP A 59 -9.81 -13.73 -27.02
N ARG A 60 -8.77 -14.53 -27.31
CA ARG A 60 -8.83 -15.99 -27.37
C ARG A 60 -8.51 -16.64 -26.02
N ILE A 61 -7.84 -15.92 -25.13
CA ILE A 61 -7.46 -16.43 -23.80
C ILE A 61 -8.71 -16.70 -22.97
N ALA A 62 -8.75 -17.88 -22.36
CA ALA A 62 -9.67 -18.19 -21.28
C ALA A 62 -9.21 -17.50 -19.98
N TRP A 63 -9.70 -16.28 -19.75
CA TRP A 63 -9.40 -15.50 -18.56
C TRP A 63 -10.10 -16.09 -17.33
N ARG A 64 -9.33 -16.70 -16.43
CA ARG A 64 -9.82 -17.21 -15.15
C ARG A 64 -10.23 -16.07 -14.22
N PHE A 65 -9.55 -14.94 -14.33
CA PHE A 65 -9.71 -13.79 -13.46
C PHE A 65 -10.13 -12.56 -14.28
N PRO A 66 -11.41 -12.13 -14.21
CA PRO A 66 -11.90 -10.99 -14.98
C PRO A 66 -11.08 -9.71 -14.77
N PHE A 67 -10.66 -9.45 -13.52
CA PHE A 67 -9.83 -8.28 -13.19
C PHE A 67 -8.47 -8.30 -13.90
N VAL A 68 -7.89 -9.48 -14.17
CA VAL A 68 -6.63 -9.60 -14.91
C VAL A 68 -6.84 -9.24 -16.38
N LYS A 69 -7.97 -9.64 -16.97
CA LYS A 69 -8.35 -9.23 -18.32
C LYS A 69 -8.50 -7.71 -18.41
N GLU A 70 -9.24 -7.11 -17.47
CA GLU A 70 -9.46 -5.65 -17.42
C GLU A 70 -8.14 -4.88 -17.31
N MET A 71 -7.24 -5.33 -16.44
CA MET A 71 -5.91 -4.75 -16.28
C MET A 71 -5.09 -4.78 -17.58
N TRP A 72 -5.02 -5.94 -18.24
CA TRP A 72 -4.30 -6.06 -19.51
C TRP A 72 -4.95 -5.26 -20.64
N ALA A 73 -6.28 -5.24 -20.73
CA ALA A 73 -7.00 -4.43 -21.71
C ALA A 73 -6.64 -2.95 -21.59
N HIS A 74 -6.65 -2.43 -20.36
CA HIS A 74 -6.30 -1.04 -20.09
C HIS A 74 -4.84 -0.74 -20.40
N ALA A 75 -3.93 -1.64 -20.03
CA ALA A 75 -2.51 -1.47 -20.35
C ALA A 75 -2.25 -1.43 -21.87
N LEU A 76 -2.89 -2.31 -22.64
CA LEU A 76 -2.82 -2.30 -24.10
C LEU A 76 -3.35 -0.98 -24.68
N GLU A 77 -4.48 -0.48 -24.18
CA GLU A 77 -5.04 0.81 -24.59
C GLU A 77 -4.06 1.96 -24.35
N VAL A 78 -3.45 2.03 -23.17
CA VAL A 78 -2.45 3.07 -22.83
C VAL A 78 -1.21 2.96 -23.72
N TRP A 79 -0.71 1.75 -23.98
CA TRP A 79 0.49 1.53 -24.79
C TRP A 79 0.26 1.79 -26.29
N ASP A 80 -0.96 1.63 -26.79
CA ASP A 80 -1.32 1.89 -28.19
C ASP A 80 -1.42 3.39 -28.50
N GLN A 81 -1.68 4.24 -27.50
CA GLN A 81 -1.85 5.68 -27.69
C GLN A 81 -0.54 6.45 -27.97
N GLY A 82 0.65 5.84 -27.77
CA GLY A 82 1.96 6.46 -28.00
C GLY A 82 2.31 7.54 -26.96
N GLY A 83 3.43 7.36 -26.25
CA GLY A 83 3.77 8.20 -25.08
C GLY A 83 4.25 9.62 -25.42
N GLY A 84 3.52 10.62 -24.94
CA GLY A 84 4.15 11.86 -24.45
C GLY A 84 5.01 11.55 -23.22
N ALA A 85 6.10 12.28 -23.03
CA ALA A 85 7.04 12.03 -21.93
C ALA A 85 6.32 12.01 -20.56
N PRO A 86 6.69 11.12 -19.63
CA PRO A 86 6.08 11.10 -18.31
C PRO A 86 6.39 12.40 -17.57
N ALA A 87 5.42 12.93 -16.83
CA ALA A 87 5.68 13.94 -15.81
C ALA A 87 5.38 13.36 -14.42
N LEU A 88 5.97 12.21 -14.10
CA LEU A 88 6.44 12.06 -12.71
C LEU A 88 7.54 13.10 -12.55
N HIS A 89 7.40 14.04 -11.62
CA HIS A 89 8.47 14.98 -11.30
C HIS A 89 9.73 14.19 -10.95
N GLU A 90 10.62 13.98 -11.92
CA GLU A 90 11.96 13.50 -11.65
C GLU A 90 12.60 14.56 -10.76
N LEU A 91 12.75 14.24 -9.48
CA LEU A 91 13.70 14.99 -8.68
C LEU A 91 15.08 14.74 -9.30
N PRO A 92 15.90 15.79 -9.51
CA PRO A 92 17.23 15.65 -10.09
C PRO A 92 18.02 14.54 -9.39
N ALA A 93 18.80 13.78 -10.15
CA ALA A 93 19.74 12.78 -9.67
C ALA A 93 20.66 13.42 -8.60
N GLY A 94 20.30 13.23 -7.33
CA GLY A 94 20.78 14.03 -6.21
C GLY A 94 19.81 14.03 -5.01
N TYR A 95 18.52 13.76 -5.22
CA TYR A 95 17.54 13.56 -4.17
C TYR A 95 17.30 12.08 -3.86
N THR A 96 18.31 11.37 -3.34
CA THR A 96 18.11 10.06 -2.69
C THR A 96 17.56 10.17 -1.27
N THR A 97 17.34 11.38 -0.76
CA THR A 97 16.68 11.62 0.52
C THR A 97 15.97 12.96 0.46
N LEU A 98 14.63 12.96 0.35
CA LEU A 98 13.91 14.03 1.02
C LEU A 98 14.26 13.89 2.50
N PRO A 99 14.79 14.93 3.18
CA PRO A 99 15.01 14.83 4.61
C PRO A 99 13.68 14.45 5.25
N ASP A 100 13.73 13.42 6.10
CA ASP A 100 12.60 12.96 6.89
C ASP A 100 11.99 14.20 7.56
N ARG A 101 10.72 14.49 7.25
CA ARG A 101 10.06 15.65 7.83
C ARG A 101 9.97 15.40 9.34
N GLU A 102 10.29 16.38 10.16
CA GLU A 102 10.11 16.22 11.61
C GLU A 102 8.61 16.25 11.95
N PRO A 103 8.09 15.26 12.71
CA PRO A 103 6.72 15.28 13.18
C PRO A 103 6.50 16.41 14.19
N GLN A 104 5.35 17.07 14.10
CA GLN A 104 4.88 18.08 15.04
C GLN A 104 3.41 17.86 15.32
N LEU A 105 3.02 17.84 16.59
CA LEU A 105 1.62 17.66 16.96
C LEU A 105 0.77 18.84 16.44
N ILE A 106 -0.20 18.54 15.61
CA ILE A 106 -1.17 19.48 15.07
C ILE A 106 -2.38 19.51 15.99
N GLU A 107 -2.64 20.66 16.60
CA GLU A 107 -3.76 20.84 17.52
C GLU A 107 -5.11 20.59 16.85
N GLY A 108 -6.04 19.97 17.58
CA GLY A 108 -7.40 19.72 17.11
C GLY A 108 -7.57 18.52 16.17
N VAL A 109 -6.50 17.80 15.82
CA VAL A 109 -6.61 16.58 14.99
C VAL A 109 -6.93 15.34 15.82
N LEU A 110 -6.22 15.13 16.94
CA LEU A 110 -6.50 14.03 17.86
C LEU A 110 -7.75 14.32 18.68
N THR A 111 -8.60 13.32 18.85
CA THR A 111 -9.69 13.37 19.83
C THR A 111 -9.15 13.32 21.27
N PRO A 112 -9.91 13.81 22.27
CA PRO A 112 -9.49 13.70 23.68
C PRO A 112 -9.17 12.27 24.10
N LEU A 113 -9.97 11.28 23.65
CA LEU A 113 -9.74 9.88 23.98
C LEU A 113 -8.43 9.34 23.38
N GLN A 114 -8.07 9.78 22.17
CA GLN A 114 -6.78 9.42 21.56
C GLN A 114 -5.61 10.06 22.31
N GLN A 115 -5.73 11.33 22.71
CA GLN A 115 -4.70 12.03 23.47
C GLN A 115 -4.46 11.36 24.82
N ASP A 116 -5.52 11.12 25.59
CA ASP A 116 -5.47 10.43 26.88
C ASP A 116 -4.84 9.03 26.72
N SER A 117 -5.28 8.27 25.71
CA SER A 117 -4.77 6.91 25.47
C SER A 117 -3.30 6.88 25.11
N LEU A 118 -2.84 7.79 24.24
CA LEU A 118 -1.43 7.89 23.86
C LEU A 118 -0.55 8.30 25.04
N ALA A 119 -1.00 9.28 25.83
CA ALA A 119 -0.27 9.75 27.01
C ALA A 119 -0.09 8.62 28.04
N VAL A 120 -1.16 7.88 28.33
CA VAL A 120 -1.11 6.77 29.29
C VAL A 120 -0.33 5.59 28.74
N PHE A 121 -0.51 5.24 27.47
CA PHE A 121 0.23 4.14 26.84
C PHE A 121 1.73 4.40 26.90
N PHE A 122 2.20 5.52 26.34
CA PHE A 122 3.63 5.83 26.29
C PHE A 122 4.25 6.18 27.65
N ALA A 123 3.47 6.37 28.72
CA ALA A 123 4.04 6.47 30.06
C ALA A 123 4.61 5.13 30.58
N ASP A 124 4.19 3.99 30.00
CA ASP A 124 4.67 2.67 30.39
C ASP A 124 6.01 2.30 29.71
N PRO A 125 6.99 1.72 30.42
CA PRO A 125 8.26 1.30 29.83
C PRO A 125 8.15 0.30 28.67
N ILE A 126 7.14 -0.58 28.67
CA ILE A 126 6.91 -1.53 27.57
C ILE A 126 6.50 -0.77 26.30
N ALA A 127 5.67 0.25 26.45
CA ALA A 127 5.17 1.06 25.34
C ALA A 127 6.26 1.92 24.68
N GLN A 128 7.38 2.18 25.34
CA GLN A 128 8.55 2.84 24.74
C GLN A 128 9.23 1.98 23.65
N ARG A 129 8.86 0.69 23.52
CA ARG A 129 9.25 -0.20 22.41
C ARG A 129 8.26 -0.16 21.23
N PHE A 130 7.24 0.70 21.31
CA PHE A 130 6.24 0.92 20.26
C PHE A 130 6.42 2.28 19.59
N TRP A 131 5.72 2.46 18.47
CA TRP A 131 5.52 3.76 17.84
C TRP A 131 4.13 3.86 17.24
N LEU A 132 3.61 5.09 17.17
CA LEU A 132 2.38 5.43 16.46
C LEU A 132 2.67 5.55 14.96
N THR A 133 1.92 4.84 14.14
CA THR A 133 2.03 4.88 12.66
C THR A 133 0.66 5.10 12.00
N GLY A 134 0.58 4.85 10.70
CA GLY A 134 -0.68 4.78 9.97
C GLY A 134 -1.33 6.15 9.76
N GLY A 135 -2.65 6.12 9.59
CA GLY A 135 -3.43 7.32 9.26
C GLY A 135 -3.40 8.38 10.36
N THR A 136 -3.30 7.96 11.63
CA THR A 136 -3.35 8.89 12.77
C THR A 136 -2.01 9.56 13.01
N ALA A 137 -0.88 8.84 12.89
CA ALA A 137 0.43 9.49 12.84
C ALA A 137 0.49 10.52 11.72
N LEU A 138 0.05 10.14 10.51
CA LEU A 138 0.09 11.01 9.35
C LEU A 138 -0.76 12.28 9.53
N ALA A 139 -2.01 12.11 9.97
CA ALA A 139 -2.94 13.20 10.16
C ALA A 139 -2.51 14.13 11.29
N ALA A 140 -2.17 13.59 12.47
CA ALA A 140 -1.96 14.39 13.67
C ALA A 140 -0.55 14.96 13.81
N PHE A 141 0.45 14.35 13.17
CA PHE A 141 1.85 14.76 13.37
C PHE A 141 2.51 15.35 12.11
N TYR A 142 1.86 15.31 10.95
CA TYR A 142 2.49 15.79 9.71
C TYR A 142 1.58 16.64 8.82
N LEU A 143 0.39 16.15 8.50
CA LEU A 143 -0.41 16.73 7.41
C LEU A 143 -1.62 17.54 7.87
N GLY A 144 -2.33 17.14 8.92
CA GLY A 144 -3.57 17.79 9.35
C GLY A 144 -4.65 17.83 8.25
N HIS A 145 -4.65 16.86 7.34
CA HIS A 145 -5.48 16.86 6.12
C HIS A 145 -6.87 16.24 6.32
N ARG A 146 -7.01 15.31 7.25
CA ARG A 146 -8.28 14.67 7.62
C ARG A 146 -8.25 14.15 9.06
N PRO A 147 -9.40 13.93 9.72
CA PRO A 147 -9.45 13.14 10.94
C PRO A 147 -9.06 11.68 10.69
N SER A 148 -8.61 11.00 11.74
CA SER A 148 -8.33 9.56 11.75
C SER A 148 -8.84 8.97 13.06
N GLU A 149 -9.48 7.81 12.99
CA GLU A 149 -10.29 7.26 14.09
C GLU A 149 -9.54 6.22 14.93
N ASP A 150 -8.53 5.58 14.35
CA ASP A 150 -7.81 4.45 14.94
C ASP A 150 -6.50 4.89 15.60
N LEU A 151 -5.92 4.10 16.50
CA LEU A 151 -4.50 4.19 16.87
C LEU A 151 -3.79 2.90 16.45
N ASP A 152 -2.89 3.03 15.47
CA ASP A 152 -2.02 1.95 15.00
C ASP A 152 -0.68 2.04 15.74
N LEU A 153 -0.43 1.15 16.70
CA LEU A 153 0.77 1.13 17.54
C LEU A 153 1.61 -0.09 17.18
N PHE A 154 2.75 0.15 16.52
CA PHE A 154 3.57 -0.91 15.98
C PHE A 154 4.81 -1.13 16.85
N THR A 155 5.32 -2.36 16.87
CA THR A 155 6.59 -2.72 17.50
C THR A 155 7.35 -3.72 16.62
N LEU A 156 8.68 -3.75 16.68
CA LEU A 156 9.47 -4.84 16.12
C LEU A 156 9.62 -6.00 17.11
N ASP A 157 9.16 -5.80 18.33
CA ASP A 157 9.54 -6.59 19.49
C ASP A 157 8.39 -7.50 19.92
N ALA A 158 8.59 -8.82 19.79
CA ALA A 158 7.58 -9.82 20.13
C ALA A 158 7.22 -9.78 21.63
N GLU A 159 8.21 -9.58 22.49
CA GLU A 159 7.97 -9.52 23.92
C GLU A 159 7.18 -8.25 24.28
N ALA A 160 7.49 -7.12 23.63
CA ALA A 160 6.73 -5.89 23.85
C ALA A 160 5.24 -6.07 23.49
N LEU A 161 4.94 -6.74 22.37
CA LEU A 161 3.56 -7.07 21.98
C LEU A 161 2.87 -7.96 23.02
N ASP A 162 3.53 -9.03 23.47
CA ASP A 162 2.96 -9.95 24.47
C ASP A 162 2.65 -9.25 25.80
N GLN A 163 3.47 -8.28 26.19
CA GLN A 163 3.31 -7.58 27.46
C GLN A 163 2.37 -6.36 27.37
N ALA A 164 2.18 -5.76 26.19
CA ALA A 164 1.42 -4.53 26.02
C ALA A 164 -0.06 -4.63 26.45
N ARG A 165 -0.64 -5.84 26.42
CA ARG A 165 -1.99 -6.09 26.94
C ARG A 165 -2.15 -5.69 28.42
N ARG A 166 -1.07 -5.73 29.20
CA ARG A 166 -1.07 -5.35 30.62
C ARG A 166 -1.24 -3.84 30.83
N VAL A 167 -0.94 -3.04 29.81
CA VAL A 167 -1.08 -1.57 29.83
C VAL A 167 -2.52 -1.14 29.57
N MET A 168 -3.29 -1.93 28.82
CA MET A 168 -4.65 -1.57 28.37
C MET A 168 -5.65 -1.26 29.51
N PRO A 169 -5.68 -2.00 30.64
CA PRO A 169 -6.56 -1.65 31.77
C PRO A 169 -6.27 -0.27 32.36
N ASN A 170 -5.00 0.13 32.44
CA ASN A 170 -4.60 1.44 32.95
C ASN A 170 -5.09 2.55 32.02
N ILE A 171 -4.98 2.35 30.70
CA ILE A 171 -5.53 3.30 29.72
C ILE A 171 -7.01 3.53 29.98
N ALA A 172 -7.79 2.47 30.16
CA ALA A 172 -9.22 2.58 30.38
C ALA A 172 -9.58 3.26 31.70
N GLN A 173 -8.82 2.96 32.76
CA GLN A 173 -9.00 3.61 34.06
C GLN A 173 -8.73 5.12 33.97
N GLU A 174 -7.57 5.52 33.45
CA GLU A 174 -7.14 6.91 33.38
C GLU A 174 -7.98 7.73 32.38
N SER A 175 -8.40 7.12 31.26
CA SER A 175 -9.28 7.76 30.30
C SER A 175 -10.75 7.78 30.72
N GLN A 176 -11.10 7.22 31.88
CA GLN A 176 -12.47 7.01 32.34
C GLN A 176 -13.35 6.28 31.31
N GLY A 177 -12.75 5.31 30.61
CA GLY A 177 -13.38 4.56 29.54
C GLY A 177 -13.67 3.10 29.90
N VAL A 178 -14.35 2.42 28.99
CA VAL A 178 -14.62 0.97 29.05
C VAL A 178 -13.83 0.29 27.95
N LEU A 179 -12.94 -0.63 28.34
CA LEU A 179 -12.12 -1.44 27.45
C LEU A 179 -12.83 -2.73 27.05
N THR A 180 -12.80 -3.06 25.76
CA THR A 180 -13.16 -4.38 25.24
C THR A 180 -12.01 -4.93 24.41
N SER A 181 -11.66 -6.21 24.59
CA SER A 181 -10.67 -6.88 23.73
C SER A 181 -11.32 -7.36 22.44
N GLY A 182 -10.65 -7.16 21.31
CA GLY A 182 -11.01 -7.68 20.01
C GLY A 182 -10.19 -8.92 19.63
N ILE A 183 -9.81 -8.99 18.36
CA ILE A 183 -9.00 -10.09 17.81
C ILE A 183 -7.61 -10.11 18.47
N SER A 184 -7.12 -11.33 18.77
CA SER A 184 -5.77 -11.56 19.26
C SER A 184 -5.12 -12.69 18.44
N ALA A 185 -3.99 -12.39 17.82
CA ALA A 185 -3.20 -13.29 16.98
C ALA A 185 -1.69 -13.06 17.22
N PRO A 186 -0.79 -13.94 16.76
CA PRO A 186 0.65 -13.86 17.09
C PRO A 186 1.37 -12.55 16.73
N TYR A 187 0.83 -11.79 15.76
CA TYR A 187 1.41 -10.53 15.30
C TYR A 187 0.49 -9.32 15.52
N TYR A 188 -0.64 -9.52 16.21
CA TYR A 188 -1.72 -8.54 16.23
C TYR A 188 -2.59 -8.67 17.48
N GLN A 189 -2.84 -7.56 18.16
CA GLN A 189 -3.82 -7.47 19.24
C GLN A 189 -4.69 -6.23 19.05
N GLN A 190 -6.00 -6.40 19.16
CA GLN A 190 -6.96 -5.31 18.99
C GLN A 190 -7.72 -5.04 20.28
N PHE A 191 -7.97 -3.76 20.52
CA PHE A 191 -8.75 -3.26 21.64
C PHE A 191 -9.70 -2.16 21.18
N PHE A 192 -10.83 -2.04 21.88
CA PHE A 192 -11.79 -0.97 21.71
C PHE A 192 -11.98 -0.26 23.04
N LEU A 193 -11.93 1.06 23.01
CA LEU A 193 -12.12 1.92 24.17
C LEU A 193 -13.30 2.85 23.90
N THR A 194 -14.23 2.91 24.85
CA THR A 194 -15.40 3.79 24.75
C THR A 194 -15.48 4.71 25.97
N ARG A 195 -15.83 5.97 25.76
CA ARG A 195 -16.08 6.94 26.83
C ARG A 195 -17.36 7.71 26.49
N PRO A 196 -18.32 7.86 27.40
CA PRO A 196 -19.56 8.60 27.13
C PRO A 196 -19.26 10.00 26.57
N GLY A 197 -19.94 10.37 25.48
CA GLY A 197 -19.79 11.67 24.83
C GLY A 197 -18.62 11.80 23.84
N LEU A 198 -17.80 10.76 23.68
CA LEU A 198 -16.72 10.71 22.68
C LEU A 198 -16.95 9.57 21.67
N PRO A 199 -16.43 9.68 20.44
CA PRO A 199 -16.38 8.57 19.49
C PRO A 199 -15.62 7.37 20.08
N PRO A 200 -16.00 6.13 19.74
CA PRO A 200 -15.23 4.95 20.13
C PRO A 200 -13.83 5.00 19.51
N LEU A 201 -12.85 4.51 20.25
CA LEU A 201 -11.47 4.42 19.82
C LEU A 201 -11.09 2.96 19.62
N LYS A 202 -10.59 2.62 18.43
CA LYS A 202 -9.92 1.35 18.18
C LYS A 202 -8.41 1.51 18.35
N LEU A 203 -7.78 0.59 19.08
CA LEU A 203 -6.34 0.49 19.22
C LEU A 203 -5.88 -0.86 18.64
N ASP A 204 -5.03 -0.81 17.63
CA ASP A 204 -4.44 -1.98 17.00
C ASP A 204 -2.94 -2.00 17.34
N LEU A 205 -2.51 -3.05 18.07
CA LEU A 205 -1.12 -3.31 18.41
C LEU A 205 -0.56 -4.34 17.43
N VAL A 206 0.52 -4.01 16.72
CA VAL A 206 1.04 -4.85 15.64
C VAL A 206 2.52 -5.14 15.84
N ARG A 207 2.92 -6.40 15.72
CA ARG A 207 4.32 -6.76 15.56
C ARG A 207 4.68 -6.72 14.09
N GLU A 208 5.45 -5.73 13.71
CA GLU A 208 5.99 -5.56 12.37
C GLU A 208 7.25 -6.41 12.17
N VAL A 209 7.36 -7.02 10.99
CA VAL A 209 8.49 -7.90 10.61
C VAL A 209 9.16 -7.44 9.31
N GLY A 210 8.55 -6.50 8.58
CA GLY A 210 9.06 -5.97 7.34
C GLY A 210 10.13 -4.88 7.51
N PRO A 211 10.82 -4.52 6.42
CA PRO A 211 11.76 -3.41 6.37
C PRO A 211 11.17 -2.11 6.94
N GLN A 212 12.01 -1.31 7.59
CA GLN A 212 11.68 -0.02 8.19
C GLN A 212 12.53 1.07 7.57
N PHE A 213 11.95 2.24 7.33
CA PHE A 213 12.60 3.35 6.65
C PHE A 213 12.57 4.62 7.50
N GLY A 214 13.55 5.52 7.34
CA GLY A 214 13.62 6.77 8.11
C GLY A 214 13.84 6.59 9.61
N GLN A 215 13.72 7.69 10.35
CA GLN A 215 13.97 7.72 11.79
C GLN A 215 12.71 8.14 12.55
N ARG A 216 12.33 7.34 13.55
CA ARG A 216 11.23 7.66 14.46
C ARG A 216 11.62 8.80 15.38
N GLN A 217 10.68 9.65 15.72
CA GLN A 217 10.92 10.81 16.59
C GLN A 217 9.89 10.88 17.71
N ALA A 218 10.33 11.33 18.89
CA ALA A 218 9.46 11.51 20.03
C ALA A 218 8.90 12.94 20.04
N VAL A 219 7.57 13.06 20.04
CA VAL A 219 6.87 14.35 20.03
C VAL A 219 5.79 14.32 21.11
N GLY A 220 5.91 15.18 22.12
CA GLY A 220 4.94 15.22 23.22
C GLY A 220 4.83 13.89 23.99
N GLY A 221 5.93 13.13 24.10
CA GLY A 221 5.95 11.82 24.77
C GLY A 221 5.51 10.64 23.89
N VAL A 222 5.04 10.89 22.66
CA VAL A 222 4.64 9.85 21.71
C VAL A 222 5.78 9.58 20.74
N ILE A 223 6.17 8.32 20.57
CA ILE A 223 7.12 7.92 19.51
C ILE A 223 6.32 7.81 18.21
N VAL A 224 6.65 8.62 17.22
CA VAL A 224 5.95 8.71 15.93
C VAL A 224 6.80 8.07 14.83
N ASP A 225 6.15 7.31 13.95
CA ASP A 225 6.79 6.73 12.77
C ASP A 225 7.35 7.80 11.83
N SER A 226 8.33 7.43 11.01
CA SER A 226 8.95 8.35 10.06
C SER A 226 8.00 8.74 8.93
N TRP A 227 8.22 9.92 8.36
CA TRP A 227 7.49 10.44 7.21
C TRP A 227 7.57 9.47 6.03
N VAL A 228 8.77 8.99 5.74
CA VAL A 228 9.04 8.07 4.63
C VAL A 228 8.48 6.66 4.84
N ASN A 229 8.50 6.10 6.06
CA ASN A 229 7.94 4.78 6.31
C ASN A 229 6.42 4.80 6.20
N ILE A 230 5.75 5.83 6.72
CA ILE A 230 4.31 6.02 6.56
C ILE A 230 3.97 6.11 5.07
N ALA A 231 4.70 6.94 4.31
CA ALA A 231 4.45 7.11 2.88
C ALA A 231 4.62 5.81 2.09
N THR A 232 5.68 5.07 2.39
CA THR A 232 5.94 3.74 1.78
C THR A 232 4.83 2.75 2.11
N ASN A 233 4.38 2.73 3.37
CA ASN A 233 3.27 1.89 3.79
C ASN A 233 1.95 2.28 3.11
N LYS A 234 1.75 3.53 2.66
CA LYS A 234 0.58 3.92 1.86
C LYS A 234 0.62 3.37 0.44
N VAL A 235 1.78 3.31 -0.20
CA VAL A 235 1.93 2.63 -1.50
C VAL A 235 1.62 1.14 -1.34
N ALA A 236 2.20 0.47 -0.33
CA ALA A 236 1.91 -0.94 -0.04
C ALA A 236 0.43 -1.16 0.32
N ALA A 237 -0.19 -0.24 1.07
CA ALA A 237 -1.60 -0.30 1.39
C ALA A 237 -2.46 -0.21 0.13
N ILE A 238 -2.21 0.73 -0.79
CA ILE A 238 -2.96 0.83 -2.06
C ILE A 238 -2.79 -0.44 -2.91
N PHE A 239 -1.59 -1.01 -2.93
CA PHE A 239 -1.34 -2.26 -3.62
C PHE A 239 -2.17 -3.43 -3.05
N GLY A 240 -2.18 -3.58 -1.72
CA GLY A 240 -2.87 -4.69 -1.05
C GLY A 240 -4.36 -4.47 -0.74
N ARG A 241 -4.83 -3.23 -0.63
CA ARG A 241 -6.21 -2.85 -0.31
C ARG A 241 -6.60 -1.51 -0.94
N THR A 242 -7.88 -1.36 -1.26
CA THR A 242 -8.39 -0.16 -1.97
C THR A 242 -9.32 0.67 -1.09
N ALA A 243 -8.80 1.19 0.03
CA ALA A 243 -9.56 2.07 0.92
C ALA A 243 -9.34 3.55 0.54
N ALA A 244 -10.42 4.32 0.38
CA ALA A 244 -10.35 5.73 -0.02
C ALA A 244 -9.41 6.60 0.84
N LYS A 245 -9.29 6.29 2.14
CA LYS A 245 -8.36 6.98 3.05
C LYS A 245 -6.89 6.83 2.67
N ASP A 246 -6.48 5.67 2.14
CA ASP A 246 -5.09 5.44 1.75
C ASP A 246 -4.72 6.22 0.48
N PHE A 247 -5.69 6.40 -0.43
CA PHE A 247 -5.55 7.24 -1.62
C PHE A 247 -5.46 8.72 -1.26
N VAL A 248 -6.33 9.19 -0.37
CA VAL A 248 -6.23 10.57 0.14
C VAL A 248 -4.89 10.79 0.83
N ASP A 249 -4.44 9.86 1.66
CA ASP A 249 -3.17 9.97 2.37
C ASP A 249 -1.99 10.05 1.40
N LEU A 250 -1.89 9.15 0.42
CA LEU A 250 -0.81 9.19 -0.57
C LEU A 250 -0.89 10.42 -1.48
N TYR A 251 -2.09 10.87 -1.87
CA TYR A 251 -2.27 12.13 -2.60
C TYR A 251 -1.58 13.30 -1.88
N PHE A 252 -1.88 13.50 -0.59
CA PHE A 252 -1.29 14.61 0.17
C PHE A 252 0.20 14.42 0.46
N LEU A 253 0.68 13.18 0.58
CA LEU A 253 2.10 12.86 0.71
C LEU A 253 2.88 13.26 -0.56
N LEU A 254 2.36 12.92 -1.74
CA LEU A 254 2.98 13.29 -3.03
C LEU A 254 2.95 14.81 -3.23
N HIS A 255 1.85 15.49 -2.90
CA HIS A 255 1.77 16.95 -2.93
C HIS A 255 2.66 17.65 -1.90
N ALA A 256 3.02 16.95 -0.82
CA ALA A 256 3.99 17.42 0.16
C ALA A 256 5.45 17.14 -0.25
N GLY A 257 5.67 16.64 -1.47
CA GLY A 257 6.98 16.54 -2.11
C GLY A 257 7.56 15.14 -2.19
N HIS A 258 6.86 14.09 -1.73
CA HIS A 258 7.34 12.72 -1.92
C HIS A 258 7.43 12.34 -3.40
N ASP A 259 8.55 11.71 -3.78
CA ASP A 259 8.71 11.08 -5.08
C ASP A 259 8.09 9.67 -5.07
N LEU A 260 7.12 9.45 -5.96
CA LEU A 260 6.42 8.16 -6.06
C LEU A 260 7.39 7.03 -6.44
N LYS A 261 8.35 7.27 -7.35
CA LYS A 261 9.27 6.24 -7.82
C LYS A 261 10.12 5.69 -6.68
N THR A 262 10.63 6.57 -5.83
CA THR A 262 11.34 6.21 -4.59
C THR A 262 10.44 5.42 -3.64
N LEU A 263 9.19 5.86 -3.42
CA LEU A 263 8.26 5.13 -2.54
C LEU A 263 7.91 3.74 -3.08
N ILE A 264 7.79 3.56 -4.41
CA ILE A 264 7.59 2.26 -5.05
C ILE A 264 8.78 1.35 -4.78
N SER A 265 10.01 1.83 -4.98
CA SER A 265 11.23 1.06 -4.72
C SER A 265 11.30 0.57 -3.27
N LEU A 266 10.99 1.44 -2.30
CA LEU A 266 10.96 1.06 -0.89
C LEU A 266 9.81 0.09 -0.57
N ALA A 267 8.65 0.25 -1.21
CA ALA A 267 7.51 -0.65 -1.03
C ALA A 267 7.79 -2.05 -1.61
N GLN A 268 8.56 -2.16 -2.69
CA GLN A 268 9.01 -3.43 -3.27
C GLN A 268 9.92 -4.23 -2.33
N GLU A 269 10.68 -3.56 -1.46
CA GLU A 269 11.45 -4.24 -0.41
C GLU A 269 10.54 -4.90 0.63
N LYS A 270 9.35 -4.33 0.87
CA LYS A 270 8.34 -4.89 1.78
C LYS A 270 7.50 -5.99 1.11
N ASP A 271 7.15 -5.81 -0.16
CA ASP A 271 6.37 -6.77 -0.95
C ASP A 271 6.96 -6.92 -2.36
N ARG A 272 7.64 -8.04 -2.60
CA ARG A 272 8.25 -8.36 -3.91
C ARG A 272 7.23 -8.62 -5.02
N GLY A 273 5.95 -8.80 -4.68
CA GLY A 273 4.85 -8.90 -5.64
C GLY A 273 4.42 -7.55 -6.20
N LEU A 274 4.79 -6.44 -5.55
CA LEU A 274 4.47 -5.10 -5.99
C LEU A 274 5.25 -4.77 -7.26
N THR A 275 4.54 -4.57 -8.37
CA THR A 275 5.11 -4.01 -9.61
C THR A 275 4.28 -2.81 -10.03
N GLU A 276 4.88 -1.90 -10.78
CA GLU A 276 4.24 -0.70 -11.31
C GLU A 276 3.02 -1.05 -12.16
N PHE A 277 3.07 -2.16 -12.91
CA PHE A 277 1.94 -2.68 -13.67
C PHE A 277 0.72 -2.97 -12.79
N TYR A 278 0.90 -3.77 -11.73
CA TYR A 278 -0.19 -4.10 -10.81
C TYR A 278 -0.58 -2.90 -9.93
N LEU A 279 0.38 -2.06 -9.54
CA LEU A 279 0.11 -0.85 -8.76
C LEU A 279 -0.72 0.15 -9.56
N GLY A 280 -0.44 0.35 -10.84
CA GLY A 280 -1.23 1.20 -11.73
C GLY A 280 -2.68 0.73 -11.78
N TYR A 281 -2.91 -0.59 -11.90
CA TYR A 281 -4.27 -1.14 -11.80
C TYR A 281 -4.93 -0.87 -10.44
N SER A 282 -4.20 -1.06 -9.33
CA SER A 282 -4.70 -0.73 -7.99
C SER A 282 -5.05 0.75 -7.87
N MET A 283 -4.26 1.65 -8.45
CA MET A 283 -4.55 3.09 -8.46
C MET A 283 -5.82 3.46 -9.24
N ARG A 284 -6.16 2.75 -10.33
CA ARG A 284 -7.42 2.98 -11.05
C ARG A 284 -8.68 2.60 -10.25
N GLN A 285 -8.52 1.85 -9.15
CA GLN A 285 -9.63 1.51 -8.26
C GLN A 285 -10.22 2.74 -7.55
N VAL A 286 -9.57 3.91 -7.63
CA VAL A 286 -10.13 5.21 -7.22
C VAL A 286 -11.50 5.50 -7.85
N THR A 287 -11.75 4.96 -9.04
CA THR A 287 -13.04 5.11 -9.77
C THR A 287 -14.21 4.47 -9.05
N ARG A 288 -13.94 3.49 -8.17
CA ARG A 288 -14.95 2.76 -7.38
C ARG A 288 -15.36 3.47 -6.10
N PHE A 289 -14.71 4.58 -5.73
CA PHE A 289 -15.06 5.31 -4.52
C PHE A 289 -16.32 6.14 -4.77
N ASP A 290 -17.31 6.05 -3.88
CA ASP A 290 -18.53 6.86 -3.95
C ASP A 290 -18.42 8.18 -3.17
N ALA A 291 -17.48 8.26 -2.23
CA ALA A 291 -17.27 9.43 -1.39
C ALA A 291 -15.83 9.50 -0.88
N LEU A 292 -15.40 10.71 -0.53
CA LEU A 292 -14.19 10.93 0.25
C LEU A 292 -14.44 10.63 1.73
N PRO A 293 -13.40 10.27 2.51
CA PRO A 293 -13.48 10.36 3.96
C PRO A 293 -13.76 11.82 4.37
N ARG A 294 -14.14 12.04 5.64
CA ARG A 294 -14.21 13.40 6.17
C ARG A 294 -12.86 14.09 5.99
N MET A 295 -12.87 15.36 5.57
CA MET A 295 -11.66 16.13 5.24
C MET A 295 -11.55 17.41 6.08
N PHE A 296 -10.32 17.81 6.37
CA PHE A 296 -9.97 19.16 6.86
C PHE A 296 -9.42 20.03 5.74
N LYS A 297 -8.60 19.46 4.85
CA LYS A 297 -8.09 20.13 3.65
C LYS A 297 -8.99 19.85 2.45
N ALA A 298 -9.21 20.87 1.63
CA ALA A 298 -10.07 20.76 0.45
C ALA A 298 -9.46 19.84 -0.61
N ILE A 299 -10.29 18.93 -1.10
CA ILE A 299 -10.11 18.10 -2.30
C ILE A 299 -11.48 17.53 -2.65
N THR A 300 -11.77 17.41 -3.93
CA THR A 300 -12.98 16.77 -4.46
C THR A 300 -12.69 15.33 -4.87
N LEU A 301 -13.74 14.51 -4.96
CA LEU A 301 -13.57 13.13 -5.42
C LEU A 301 -13.12 13.08 -6.87
N GLU A 302 -13.57 14.04 -7.68
CA GLU A 302 -13.20 14.24 -9.08
C GLU A 302 -11.71 14.56 -9.23
N GLU A 303 -11.17 15.48 -8.42
CA GLU A 303 -9.73 15.79 -8.39
C GLU A 303 -8.91 14.56 -8.00
N LEU A 304 -9.33 13.83 -6.95
CA LEU A 304 -8.64 12.62 -6.52
C LEU A 304 -8.63 11.55 -7.63
N ARG A 305 -9.78 11.34 -8.29
CA ARG A 305 -9.89 10.40 -9.42
C ARG A 305 -9.00 10.82 -10.58
N ALA A 306 -9.07 12.07 -11.01
CA ALA A 306 -8.25 12.57 -12.12
C ALA A 306 -6.75 12.38 -11.83
N PHE A 307 -6.32 12.73 -10.62
CA PHE A 307 -4.93 12.54 -10.18
C PHE A 307 -4.47 11.08 -10.29
N TYR A 308 -5.23 10.14 -9.74
CA TYR A 308 -4.84 8.73 -9.72
C TYR A 308 -4.98 8.02 -11.06
N LEU A 309 -5.92 8.46 -11.92
CA LEU A 309 -6.04 7.94 -13.27
C LEU A 309 -4.82 8.32 -14.13
N GLU A 310 -4.39 9.58 -14.06
CA GLU A 310 -3.16 10.01 -14.75
C GLU A 310 -1.94 9.28 -14.20
N LEU A 311 -1.84 9.19 -12.86
CA LEU A 311 -0.72 8.50 -12.21
C LEU A 311 -0.64 7.02 -12.60
N ALA A 312 -1.79 6.35 -12.70
CA ALA A 312 -1.85 4.97 -13.15
C ALA A 312 -1.41 4.81 -14.60
N ASP A 313 -1.83 5.72 -15.48
CA ASP A 313 -1.50 5.67 -16.90
C ASP A 313 0.00 5.98 -17.11
N ASP A 314 0.56 6.91 -16.35
CA ASP A 314 2.01 7.18 -16.31
C ASP A 314 2.83 5.97 -15.86
N LEU A 315 2.39 5.24 -14.83
CA LEU A 315 3.05 4.00 -14.41
C LEU A 315 3.02 2.96 -15.52
N LEU A 316 1.89 2.81 -16.23
CA LEU A 316 1.78 1.87 -17.33
C LEU A 316 2.67 2.26 -18.50
N ARG A 317 2.73 3.54 -18.89
CA ARG A 317 3.64 4.03 -19.94
C ARG A 317 5.10 3.67 -19.64
N GLN A 318 5.53 3.76 -18.38
CA GLN A 318 6.91 3.45 -17.96
C GLN A 318 7.28 1.97 -18.03
N VAL A 319 6.30 1.08 -17.87
CA VAL A 319 6.51 -0.37 -17.98
C VAL A 319 6.10 -0.94 -19.33
N ASN A 320 5.95 -0.09 -20.35
CA ASN A 320 5.72 -0.56 -21.70
C ASN A 320 6.93 -1.42 -22.15
N PRO A 321 6.75 -2.70 -22.50
CA PRO A 321 7.86 -3.60 -22.87
C PRO A 321 8.52 -3.24 -24.21
N THR A 322 7.98 -2.26 -24.95
CA THR A 322 8.47 -1.84 -26.27
C THR A 322 9.31 -0.57 -26.26
N THR A 323 9.39 0.12 -25.13
CA THR A 323 10.18 1.35 -24.93
C THR A 323 11.46 1.08 -24.16
#